data_AF-A0A443Q9C1-F1
#
_entry.id   AF-A0A443Q9C1-F1
#
_cell.length_a   1.000
_cell.length_b   1.000
_cell.length_c   1.000
_cell.angle_alpha   90.00
_cell.angle_beta   90.00
_cell.angle_gamma   90.00
#
_symmetry.space_group_name_H-M   'P 1'
#
loop_
_entity.id
_entity.type
_entity.pdbx_description
1 polymer ?
#
loop_
_entity_poly.entity_id
_entity_poly.type
_entity_poly.pdbx_seq_one_letter_code
_entity_poly.pdbx_strand_id
1 'polypeptide(L)'
;MENQSRICSNTSTDAEEEEHSAILQKKYEEVKRNLMKISQEKSKMEEIYKTSRRKRDEENKELVREIKSKNNAVESALLCKICYDKMVHPYTLTCQHTFCAGCLSKLPRNKENNRLCPFCSKPFRLPQTVTEYNYVIEDIKSIFG
;
A
#
# COMPACT_ATOMS: atom_id res chain seq x y z
N MET A 1 -14.84 -28.41 -99.23
CA MET A 1 -13.94 -28.89 -98.16
C MET A 1 -13.42 -27.65 -97.45
N GLU A 2 -13.49 -27.65 -96.10
CA GLU A 2 -12.68 -26.79 -95.21
C GLU A 2 -12.94 -25.26 -95.29
N ASN A 3 -12.82 -24.45 -94.25
CA ASN A 3 -12.54 -24.68 -92.85
C ASN A 3 -13.19 -23.55 -92.04
N GLN A 4 -13.43 -23.88 -90.78
CA GLN A 4 -13.78 -23.09 -89.62
C GLN A 4 -13.18 -21.67 -89.57
N SER A 5 -13.95 -20.71 -89.05
CA SER A 5 -13.51 -20.00 -87.84
C SER A 5 -14.72 -19.38 -87.14
N ARG A 6 -15.25 -20.11 -86.14
CA ARG A 6 -16.11 -19.51 -85.13
C ARG A 6 -15.20 -18.69 -84.24
N ILE A 7 -15.33 -17.37 -84.34
CA ILE A 7 -14.81 -16.44 -83.33
C ILE A 7 -15.62 -16.73 -82.06
N CYS A 8 -15.05 -17.49 -81.13
CA CYS A 8 -15.57 -17.63 -79.78
C CYS A 8 -15.20 -16.34 -79.04
N SER A 9 -16.20 -15.51 -78.77
CA SER A 9 -16.05 -14.31 -77.97
C SER A 9 -15.70 -14.70 -76.54
N ASN A 10 -14.54 -14.25 -76.04
CA ASN A 10 -14.09 -14.37 -74.65
C ASN A 10 -14.99 -13.54 -73.71
N THR A 11 -16.26 -13.90 -73.54
CA THR A 11 -17.19 -13.16 -72.66
C THR A 11 -17.29 -13.75 -71.25
N SER A 12 -16.54 -14.80 -70.93
CA SER A 12 -16.59 -15.49 -69.62
C SER A 12 -15.49 -15.07 -68.64
N THR A 13 -14.34 -14.60 -69.12
CA THR A 13 -13.18 -14.28 -68.28
C THR A 13 -13.31 -12.96 -67.52
N ASP A 14 -13.96 -11.97 -68.13
CA ASP A 14 -14.00 -10.60 -67.59
C ASP A 14 -14.98 -10.47 -66.41
N ALA A 15 -16.09 -11.23 -66.43
CA ALA A 15 -17.06 -11.26 -65.33
C ALA A 15 -16.52 -11.99 -64.09
N GLU A 16 -15.75 -13.06 -64.28
CA GLU A 16 -15.11 -13.82 -63.20
C GLU A 16 -13.99 -13.03 -62.52
N GLU A 17 -13.21 -12.25 -63.28
CA GLU A 17 -12.18 -11.35 -62.73
C GLU A 17 -12.78 -10.17 -61.94
N GLU A 18 -13.88 -9.58 -62.43
CA GLU A 18 -14.56 -8.48 -61.75
C GLU A 18 -15.21 -8.94 -60.43
N GLU A 19 -15.80 -10.13 -60.42
CA GLU A 19 -16.35 -10.74 -59.21
C GLU A 19 -15.25 -11.09 -58.19
N HIS A 20 -14.11 -11.63 -58.64
CA HIS A 20 -12.97 -11.91 -57.78
C HIS A 20 -12.37 -10.62 -57.16
N SER A 21 -12.29 -9.54 -57.93
CA SER A 21 -11.85 -8.22 -57.46
C SER A 21 -12.80 -7.65 -56.38
N ALA A 22 -14.12 -7.77 -56.58
CA ALA A 22 -15.11 -7.34 -55.61
C ALA A 22 -15.04 -8.15 -54.29
N ILE A 23 -14.75 -9.46 -54.37
CA ILE A 23 -14.53 -10.32 -53.20
C ILE A 23 -13.27 -9.89 -52.44
N LEU A 24 -12.18 -9.60 -53.15
CA LEU A 24 -10.92 -9.17 -52.55
C LEU A 24 -11.09 -7.84 -51.81
N GLN A 25 -11.81 -6.89 -52.42
CA GLN A 25 -12.12 -5.60 -51.80
C GLN A 25 -12.97 -5.76 -50.53
N LYS A 26 -13.99 -6.63 -50.55
CA LYS A 26 -14.79 -6.93 -49.35
C LYS A 26 -13.94 -7.52 -48.23
N LYS A 27 -13.06 -8.47 -48.56
CA LYS A 27 -12.13 -9.07 -47.58
C LYS A 27 -11.18 -8.02 -47.00
N TYR A 28 -10.65 -7.12 -47.82
CA TYR A 28 -9.79 -6.02 -47.37
C TYR A 28 -10.51 -5.09 -46.39
N GLU A 29 -11.73 -4.63 -46.72
CA GLU A 29 -12.53 -3.77 -45.83
C GLU A 29 -12.92 -4.48 -44.53
N GLU A 30 -13.11 -5.79 -44.56
CA GLU A 30 -13.33 -6.60 -43.34
C GLU A 30 -12.09 -6.65 -42.45
N VAL A 31 -10.92 -6.96 -43.03
CA VAL A 31 -9.64 -6.97 -42.29
C VAL A 31 -9.38 -5.60 -41.67
N LYS A 32 -9.59 -4.52 -42.42
CA LYS A 32 -9.43 -3.15 -41.94
C LYS A 32 -10.35 -2.83 -40.76
N ARG A 33 -11.64 -3.22 -40.83
CA ARG A 33 -12.58 -3.09 -39.71
C ARG A 33 -12.13 -3.86 -38.48
N ASN A 34 -11.64 -5.09 -38.66
CA ASN A 34 -11.18 -5.92 -37.54
C ASN A 34 -9.90 -5.35 -36.89
N LEU A 35 -8.95 -4.87 -37.68
CA LEU A 35 -7.76 -4.18 -37.17
C LEU A 35 -8.12 -2.93 -36.34
N MET A 36 -9.12 -2.18 -36.80
CA MET A 36 -9.60 -1.01 -36.07
C MET A 36 -10.24 -1.40 -34.72
N LYS A 37 -11.01 -2.50 -34.68
CA LYS A 37 -11.55 -3.05 -33.42
C LYS A 37 -10.46 -3.51 -32.47
N ILE A 38 -9.47 -4.26 -32.96
CA ILE A 38 -8.32 -4.72 -32.17
C ILE A 38 -7.55 -3.53 -31.58
N SER A 39 -7.33 -2.48 -32.38
CA SER A 39 -6.68 -1.25 -31.93
C SER A 39 -7.45 -0.55 -30.80
N GLN A 40 -8.78 -0.49 -30.92
CA GLN A 40 -9.66 0.06 -29.88
C GLN A 40 -9.63 -0.78 -28.60
N GLU A 41 -9.69 -2.11 -28.71
CA GLU A 41 -9.63 -3.02 -27.56
C GLU A 41 -8.28 -2.95 -26.84
N LYS A 42 -7.18 -2.87 -27.61
CA LYS A 42 -5.84 -2.67 -27.05
C LYS A 42 -5.76 -1.36 -26.25
N SER A 43 -6.28 -0.27 -26.80
CA SER A 43 -6.31 1.04 -26.12
C SER A 43 -7.13 0.98 -24.83
N LYS A 44 -8.29 0.32 -24.84
CA LYS A 44 -9.12 0.11 -23.63
C LYS A 44 -8.39 -0.70 -22.57
N MET A 45 -7.74 -1.79 -22.98
CA MET A 45 -6.97 -2.65 -22.07
C MET A 45 -5.83 -1.88 -21.39
N GLU A 46 -5.14 -1.03 -22.14
CA GLU A 46 -4.05 -0.22 -21.61
C GLU A 46 -4.52 0.80 -20.56
N GLU A 47 -5.67 1.44 -20.78
CA GLU A 47 -6.28 2.34 -19.79
C GLU A 47 -6.73 1.61 -18.51
N ILE A 48 -7.28 0.40 -18.64
CA ILE A 48 -7.63 -0.45 -17.49
C ILE A 48 -6.40 -0.75 -16.66
N TYR A 49 -5.29 -1.16 -17.29
CA TYR A 49 -4.04 -1.45 -16.61
C TYR A 49 -3.46 -0.21 -15.90
N LYS A 50 -3.41 0.94 -16.59
CA LYS A 50 -2.93 2.21 -16.02
C LYS A 50 -3.76 2.65 -14.83
N THR A 51 -5.08 2.58 -14.94
CA THR A 51 -6.01 2.97 -13.87
C THR A 51 -5.86 2.06 -12.66
N SER A 52 -5.79 0.74 -12.89
CA SER A 52 -5.58 -0.25 -11.83
C SER A 52 -4.26 -0.03 -11.09
N ARG A 53 -3.18 0.28 -11.84
CA ARG A 53 -1.88 0.62 -11.25
C ARG A 53 -1.95 1.87 -10.40
N ARG A 54 -2.53 2.97 -10.92
CA ARG A 54 -2.70 4.22 -10.16
C ARG A 54 -3.49 4.02 -8.87
N LYS A 55 -4.56 3.23 -8.94
CA LYS A 55 -5.39 2.89 -7.77
C LYS A 55 -4.56 2.17 -6.70
N ARG A 56 -3.80 1.14 -7.09
CA ARG A 56 -2.91 0.40 -6.18
C ARG A 56 -1.83 1.29 -5.58
N ASP A 57 -1.24 2.18 -6.38
CA ASP A 57 -0.20 3.09 -5.91
C ASP A 57 -0.76 4.09 -4.88
N GLU A 58 -1.99 4.56 -5.06
CA GLU A 58 -2.64 5.47 -4.10
C GLU A 58 -3.06 4.74 -2.82
N GLU A 59 -3.62 3.53 -2.94
CA GLU A 59 -3.91 2.67 -1.79
C GLU A 59 -2.62 2.40 -0.99
N ASN A 60 -1.54 1.99 -1.65
CA ASN A 60 -0.25 1.76 -1.01
C ASN A 60 0.30 3.00 -0.30
N LYS A 61 0.19 4.18 -0.93
CA LYS A 61 0.63 5.43 -0.28
C LYS A 61 -0.16 5.70 1.00
N GLU A 62 -1.47 5.48 0.98
CA GLU A 62 -2.30 5.67 2.15
C GLU A 62 -1.96 4.68 3.27
N LEU A 63 -1.78 3.40 2.93
CA LEU A 63 -1.32 2.39 3.90
C LEU A 63 0.01 2.79 4.54
N VAL A 64 0.98 3.28 3.74
CA VAL A 64 2.28 3.72 4.27
C VAL A 64 2.13 4.93 5.20
N ARG A 65 1.26 5.89 4.88
CA ARG A 65 0.97 7.03 5.77
C ARG A 65 0.36 6.56 7.09
N GLU A 66 -0.59 5.63 7.04
CA GLU A 66 -1.24 5.08 8.22
C GLU A 66 -0.25 4.33 9.12
N ILE A 67 0.57 3.44 8.54
CA ILE A 67 1.62 2.71 9.27
C ILE A 67 2.58 3.69 9.93
N LYS A 68 3.03 4.73 9.21
CA LYS A 68 3.92 5.75 9.76
C LYS A 68 3.27 6.50 10.94
N SER A 69 2.00 6.87 10.82
CA SER A 69 1.26 7.54 11.90
C SER A 69 1.15 6.65 13.14
N LYS A 70 0.81 5.37 12.96
CA LYS A 70 0.74 4.39 14.06
C LYS A 70 2.10 4.17 14.72
N ASN A 71 3.17 4.04 13.95
CA ASN A 71 4.53 3.89 14.47
C ASN A 71 4.92 5.10 15.34
N ASN A 72 4.69 6.32 14.85
CA ASN A 72 4.97 7.54 15.62
C ASN A 72 4.19 7.59 16.94
N ALA A 73 2.93 7.13 16.95
CA ALA A 73 2.13 7.07 18.15
C ALA A 73 2.70 6.07 19.17
N VAL A 74 3.17 4.90 18.70
CA VAL A 74 3.83 3.89 19.55
C VAL A 74 5.14 4.44 20.11
N GLU A 75 6.01 5.02 19.29
CA GLU A 75 7.26 5.65 19.75
C GLU A 75 7.00 6.71 20.83
N SER A 76 5.99 7.56 20.62
CA SER A 76 5.59 8.60 21.58
C SER A 76 5.08 8.04 22.91
N ALA A 77 4.49 6.83 22.90
CA ALA A 77 4.03 6.13 24.09
C ALA A 77 5.19 5.50 24.90
N LEU A 78 6.32 5.23 24.25
CA LEU A 78 7.53 4.68 24.88
C LEU A 78 8.43 5.74 25.54
N LEU A 79 8.07 7.03 25.40
CA LEU A 79 8.78 8.14 26.04
C LEU A 79 8.34 8.34 27.49
N CYS A 80 9.31 8.50 28.38
CA CYS A 80 9.08 8.88 29.76
C CYS A 80 8.56 10.31 29.84
N LYS A 81 7.40 10.53 30.48
CA LYS A 81 6.82 11.88 30.62
C LYS A 81 7.53 12.78 31.65
N ILE A 82 8.62 12.30 32.27
CA ILE A 82 9.46 13.09 33.18
C ILE A 82 10.67 13.66 32.43
N CYS A 83 11.43 12.81 31.72
CA CYS A 83 12.63 13.24 30.99
C CYS A 83 12.40 13.47 29.49
N TYR A 84 11.21 13.14 28.98
CA TYR A 84 10.81 13.24 27.56
C TYR A 84 11.70 12.45 26.59
N ASP A 85 12.37 11.41 27.11
CA ASP A 85 13.24 10.51 26.36
C ASP A 85 12.75 9.07 26.50
N LYS A 86 13.28 8.15 25.69
CA LYS A 86 12.98 6.72 25.75
C LYS A 86 13.14 6.22 27.17
N MET A 87 12.13 5.49 27.65
CA MET A 87 12.19 4.97 29.02
C MET A 87 13.41 4.08 29.18
N VAL A 88 14.19 4.26 30.24
CA VAL A 88 15.26 3.33 30.63
C VAL A 88 14.81 2.61 31.89
N HIS A 89 14.76 1.28 31.85
CA HIS A 89 14.22 0.46 32.94
C HIS A 89 12.81 0.92 33.34
N PRO A 90 11.81 0.76 32.45
CA PRO A 90 10.45 1.23 32.66
C PRO A 90 9.84 0.58 33.88
N TYR A 91 9.28 1.39 34.75
CA TYR A 91 8.59 0.96 35.95
C TYR A 91 7.15 1.47 35.91
N THR A 92 6.20 0.52 35.97
CA THR A 92 4.77 0.80 35.92
C THR A 92 4.23 0.96 37.34
N LEU A 93 3.68 2.14 37.64
CA LEU A 93 3.04 2.41 38.92
C LEU A 93 1.71 1.65 39.04
N THR A 94 1.20 1.49 40.26
CA THR A 94 -0.14 0.90 40.51
C THR A 94 -1.28 1.69 39.86
N CYS A 95 -1.05 2.97 39.53
CA CYS A 95 -1.97 3.79 38.76
C CYS A 95 -1.86 3.60 37.24
N GLN A 96 -1.09 2.61 36.77
CA GLN A 96 -0.85 2.23 35.38
C GLN A 96 -0.08 3.25 34.51
N HIS A 97 0.58 4.22 35.14
CA HIS A 97 1.52 5.10 34.43
C HIS A 97 2.94 4.56 34.53
N THR A 98 3.68 4.62 33.42
CA THR A 98 5.04 4.06 33.32
C THR A 98 6.07 5.17 33.07
N PHE A 99 7.21 5.09 33.76
CA PHE A 99 8.31 6.05 33.67
C PHE A 99 9.65 5.33 33.82
N CYS A 100 10.78 6.02 33.57
CA CYS A 100 12.09 5.46 33.94
C CYS A 100 12.16 5.27 35.45
N ALA A 101 12.65 4.11 35.91
CA ALA A 101 12.91 3.87 37.33
C ALA A 101 13.78 4.98 37.94
N GLY A 102 14.84 5.39 37.24
CA GLY A 102 15.72 6.49 37.68
C GLY A 102 15.02 7.85 37.76
N CYS A 103 14.03 8.13 36.92
CA CYS A 103 13.25 9.36 37.00
C CYS A 103 12.31 9.35 38.22
N LEU A 104 11.65 8.22 38.47
CA LEU A 104 10.78 8.07 39.63
C LEU A 104 11.54 8.22 40.95
N SER A 105 12.76 7.68 41.04
CA SER A 105 13.62 7.77 42.23
C SER A 105 14.03 9.20 42.60
N LYS A 106 14.08 10.12 41.61
CA LYS A 106 14.40 11.54 41.80
C LYS A 106 13.21 12.38 42.29
N LEU A 107 11.98 11.86 42.24
CA LEU A 107 10.81 12.59 42.72
C LEU A 107 10.90 12.89 44.23
N PRO A 108 10.29 13.98 44.71
CA PRO A 108 10.22 14.26 46.14
C PRO A 108 9.37 13.20 46.85
N ARG A 109 9.81 12.80 48.06
CA ARG A 109 9.07 11.89 48.94
C ARG A 109 8.56 12.64 50.17
N ASN A 110 7.37 12.32 50.62
CA ASN A 110 6.83 12.87 51.86
C ASN A 110 7.39 12.13 53.11
N LYS A 111 6.96 12.53 54.31
CA LYS A 111 7.38 11.92 55.59
C LYS A 111 7.03 10.42 55.71
N GLU A 112 6.04 9.96 54.95
CA GLU A 112 5.58 8.56 54.93
C GLU A 112 6.24 7.74 53.80
N ASN A 113 7.28 8.28 53.18
CA ASN A 113 7.96 7.70 52.02
C ASN A 113 7.06 7.49 50.78
N ASN A 114 5.94 8.22 50.71
CA ASN A 114 5.07 8.26 49.53
C ASN A 114 5.55 9.33 48.54
N ARG A 115 5.33 9.04 47.26
CA ARG A 115 5.54 9.92 46.11
C ARG A 115 4.20 10.10 45.38
N LEU A 116 4.06 11.14 44.57
CA LEU A 116 2.86 11.36 43.74
C LEU A 116 3.19 11.09 42.28
N CYS A 117 2.32 10.36 41.58
CA CYS A 117 2.46 10.14 40.14
C CYS A 117 2.44 11.49 39.40
N PRO A 118 3.44 11.82 38.55
CA PRO A 118 3.46 13.09 37.82
C PRO A 118 2.31 13.28 36.83
N PHE A 119 1.60 12.21 36.44
CA PHE A 119 0.53 12.28 35.46
C PHE A 119 -0.87 12.40 36.09
N CYS A 120 -1.14 11.69 37.18
CA CYS A 120 -2.49 11.59 37.77
C CYS A 120 -2.55 11.87 39.28
N SER A 121 -1.43 12.28 39.88
CA SER A 121 -1.32 12.63 41.31
C SER A 121 -1.69 11.52 42.30
N LYS A 122 -1.88 10.27 41.85
CA LYS A 122 -2.12 9.13 42.75
C LYS A 122 -0.84 8.82 43.54
N PRO A 123 -0.94 8.55 44.86
CA PRO A 123 0.22 8.22 45.68
C PRO A 123 0.79 6.84 45.33
N PHE A 124 2.10 6.69 45.40
CA PHE A 124 2.79 5.42 45.22
C PHE A 124 4.04 5.34 46.10
N ARG A 125 4.51 4.12 46.34
CA ARG A 125 5.78 3.82 47.00
C ARG A 125 6.70 3.11 46.01
N LEU A 126 7.96 3.51 45.95
CA LEU A 126 8.98 2.72 45.25
C LEU A 126 9.56 1.71 46.23
N PRO A 127 9.70 0.44 45.85
CA PRO A 127 10.48 -0.52 46.63
C PRO A 127 11.95 -0.04 46.70
N GLN A 128 12.64 -0.36 47.80
CA GLN A 128 14.05 0.00 48.00
C GLN A 128 14.97 -0.59 46.91
N THR A 129 14.55 -1.71 46.32
CA THR A 129 15.15 -2.33 45.14
C THR A 129 14.10 -2.43 44.05
N VAL A 130 14.31 -1.78 42.91
CA VAL A 130 13.46 -1.98 41.73
C VAL A 130 13.93 -3.26 41.05
N THR A 131 13.28 -4.39 41.34
CA THR A 131 13.62 -5.70 40.74
C THR A 131 12.65 -6.11 39.63
N GLU A 132 11.49 -5.47 39.56
CA GLU A 132 10.44 -5.76 38.57
C GLU A 132 10.38 -4.61 37.56
N TYR A 133 11.11 -4.78 36.46
CA TYR A 133 11.01 -3.92 35.29
C TYR A 133 9.95 -4.45 34.34
N ASN A 134 9.30 -3.55 33.61
CA ASN A 134 8.38 -3.94 32.56
C ASN A 134 9.16 -4.35 31.30
N TYR A 135 9.60 -5.60 31.24
CA TYR A 135 10.39 -6.14 30.12
C TYR A 135 9.65 -6.10 28.79
N VAL A 136 8.31 -6.22 28.77
CA VAL A 136 7.52 -6.08 27.55
C VAL A 136 7.73 -4.71 26.90
N ILE A 137 7.85 -3.65 27.71
CA ILE A 137 8.15 -2.31 27.19
C ILE A 137 9.59 -2.21 26.66
N GLU A 138 10.54 -2.99 27.19
CA GLU A 138 11.89 -3.10 26.62
C GLU A 138 11.92 -3.90 25.30
N ASP A 139 11.15 -4.97 25.22
CA ASP A 139 11.00 -5.77 23.99
C ASP A 139 10.36 -4.94 22.88
N ILE A 140 9.30 -4.19 23.20
CA ILE A 140 8.64 -3.29 22.25
C ILE A 140 9.64 -2.22 21.77
N LYS A 141 10.43 -1.60 22.66
CA LYS A 141 11.46 -0.64 22.23
C LYS A 141 12.43 -1.24 21.23
N SER A 142 12.85 -2.49 21.41
CA SER A 142 13.79 -3.16 20.51
C SER A 142 13.27 -3.30 19.07
N ILE A 143 11.94 -3.25 18.86
CA ILE A 143 11.31 -3.26 17.54
C ILE A 143 11.40 -1.89 16.85
N PHE A 144 11.29 -0.80 17.62
CA PHE A 144 11.25 0.58 17.11
C PHE A 144 12.59 1.33 17.23
N GLY A 145 13.63 0.68 17.78
CA GLY A 145 15.01 1.19 17.89
C GLY A 145 15.20 2.22 18.99
#